data_AF-A0A428TVW5-F1
#
_entry.id   AF-A0A428TVW5-F1
#
_cell.length_a   1.000
_cell.length_b   1.000
_cell.length_c   1.000
_cell.angle_alpha   90.00
_cell.angle_beta   90.00
_cell.angle_gamma   90.00
#
_symmetry.space_group_name_H-M   'P 1'
#
loop_
_entity.id
_entity.type
_entity.pdbx_description
1 polymer ?
#
loop_
_entity_poly.entity_id
_entity_poly.type
_entity_poly.pdbx_seq_one_letter_code
_entity_poly.pdbx_strand_id
1 'polypeptide(L)'
;MTADDVVFAHAAKAVQNMSSANDGLSTANLFSQILGQAQGQKKMAITDSTVRTEAGNLIVAGSDTTVVTLTYLVWAVLRQPQLQARLELEVCGLSPDLTFDELKRTPLLNSVIEETLRLYGAAPGALPRVVPEKGLSVRGYFIPQGVVVSTQAYALHRDSTVFPDAHRYGGYPLLASEMQANTIKI
;
A
#
# COMPACT_ATOMS: atom_id res chain seq x y z
N MET A 1 16.43 -12.77 -20.52
CA MET A 1 15.92 -11.52 -19.92
C MET A 1 15.19 -11.91 -18.65
N THR A 2 15.77 -11.58 -17.51
CA THR A 2 15.24 -11.84 -16.16
C THR A 2 14.29 -10.71 -15.73
N ALA A 3 13.53 -10.92 -14.65
CA ALA A 3 12.73 -9.84 -14.06
C ALA A 3 13.61 -8.66 -13.61
N ASP A 4 14.80 -8.94 -13.07
CA ASP A 4 15.77 -7.93 -12.67
C ASP A 4 16.27 -7.10 -13.85
N ASP A 5 16.50 -7.74 -15.01
CA ASP A 5 16.88 -7.05 -16.26
C ASP A 5 15.80 -6.04 -16.67
N VAL A 6 14.52 -6.40 -16.53
CA VAL A 6 13.38 -5.55 -16.88
C VAL A 6 13.28 -4.38 -15.90
N VAL A 7 13.31 -4.63 -14.59
CA VAL A 7 13.26 -3.57 -13.57
C VAL A 7 14.41 -2.58 -13.78
N PHE A 8 15.62 -3.07 -14.04
CA PHE A 8 16.79 -2.21 -14.27
C PHE A 8 16.65 -1.38 -15.56
N ALA A 9 16.11 -1.97 -16.63
CA ALA A 9 15.85 -1.25 -17.88
C ALA A 9 14.78 -0.15 -17.71
N HIS A 10 13.73 -0.41 -16.92
CA HIS A 10 12.71 0.60 -16.62
C HIS A 10 13.25 1.69 -15.68
N ALA A 11 14.05 1.34 -14.68
CA ALA A 11 14.72 2.30 -13.82
C ALA A 11 15.70 3.20 -14.59
N ALA A 12 16.35 2.69 -15.65
CA ALA A 12 17.20 3.48 -16.54
C ALA A 12 16.45 4.64 -17.22
N LYS A 13 15.17 4.43 -17.55
CA LYS A 13 14.31 5.45 -18.16
C LYS A 13 14.04 6.61 -17.20
N ALA A 14 14.04 6.36 -15.88
CA ALA A 14 13.86 7.43 -14.89
C ALA A 14 15.00 8.46 -14.96
N VAL A 15 16.25 8.00 -15.14
CA VAL A 15 17.43 8.87 -15.32
C VAL A 15 17.33 9.63 -16.64
N GLN A 16 16.98 8.96 -17.74
CA GLN A 16 16.83 9.60 -19.06
C GLN A 16 15.76 10.70 -19.06
N ASN A 17 14.61 10.42 -18.43
CA ASN A 17 13.51 11.39 -18.32
C ASN A 17 13.88 12.56 -17.40
N MET A 18 14.73 12.31 -16.40
CA MET A 18 15.26 13.34 -15.50
C MET A 18 16.29 14.24 -16.19
N SER A 19 17.19 13.69 -17.02
CA SER A 19 18.24 14.46 -17.71
C SER A 19 17.74 15.24 -18.93
N SER A 20 16.65 14.80 -19.54
CA SER A 20 16.06 15.47 -20.73
C SER A 20 15.31 16.76 -20.38
N ALA A 21 15.13 17.05 -19.09
CA ALA A 21 14.49 18.23 -18.54
C ALA A 21 15.46 19.44 -18.53
N ASN A 22 15.86 19.94 -19.70
CA ASN A 22 16.85 21.02 -19.82
C ASN A 22 16.26 22.45 -19.78
N ASP A 23 14.94 22.58 -19.61
CA ASP A 23 14.26 23.87 -19.43
C ASP A 23 13.67 23.95 -18.00
N GLY A 24 13.98 25.03 -17.29
CA GLY A 24 13.76 25.27 -15.85
C GLY A 24 12.67 24.46 -15.16
N LEU A 25 13.04 23.78 -14.07
CA LEU A 25 12.12 23.12 -13.12
C LEU A 25 11.09 22.16 -13.75
N SER A 26 11.44 21.45 -14.81
CA SER A 26 10.54 20.43 -15.38
C SER A 26 10.26 19.32 -14.37
N THR A 27 8.96 19.17 -14.06
CA THR A 27 8.32 18.15 -13.22
C THR A 27 8.25 16.78 -13.91
N ALA A 28 9.18 16.47 -14.83
CA ALA A 28 9.13 15.28 -15.68
C ALA A 28 9.01 13.97 -14.88
N ASN A 29 9.59 13.91 -13.68
CA ASN A 29 9.34 12.83 -12.73
C ASN A 29 9.67 13.27 -11.28
N LEU A 30 9.36 12.40 -10.32
CA LEU A 30 9.63 12.65 -8.90
C LEU A 30 11.12 12.94 -8.61
N PHE A 31 12.05 12.31 -9.34
CA PHE A 31 13.49 12.47 -9.10
C PHE A 31 14.02 13.83 -9.55
N SER A 32 13.47 14.43 -10.63
CA SER A 32 13.84 15.79 -11.03
C SER A 32 13.39 16.82 -9.97
N GLN A 33 12.22 16.61 -9.36
CA GLN A 33 11.74 17.45 -8.25
C GLN A 33 12.61 17.31 -6.99
N ILE A 34 12.96 16.08 -6.60
CA ILE A 34 13.85 15.82 -5.46
C ILE A 34 15.20 16.48 -5.70
N LEU A 35 15.78 16.37 -6.89
CA LEU A 35 17.04 17.03 -7.26
C LEU A 35 16.95 18.55 -7.17
N GLY A 36 15.89 19.14 -7.72
CA GLY A 36 15.68 20.58 -7.66
C GLY A 36 15.62 21.12 -6.22
N GLN A 37 14.99 20.38 -5.31
CA GLN A 37 14.93 20.73 -3.89
C GLN A 37 16.24 20.44 -3.13
N ALA A 38 16.92 19.35 -3.48
CA ALA A 38 18.19 18.94 -2.86
C ALA A 38 19.33 19.91 -3.20
N GLN A 39 19.36 20.50 -4.39
CA GLN A 39 20.39 21.50 -4.76
C GLN A 39 20.35 22.76 -3.86
N GLY A 40 19.19 23.09 -3.27
CA GLY A 40 19.06 24.16 -2.28
C GLY A 40 19.60 23.81 -0.89
N GLN A 41 19.88 22.52 -0.62
CA GLN A 41 20.35 22.02 0.67
C GLN A 41 21.70 21.29 0.46
N LYS A 42 22.81 21.90 0.88
CA LYS A 42 24.21 21.42 0.70
C LYS A 42 24.56 20.03 1.30
N LYS A 43 23.62 19.12 1.54
CA LYS A 43 23.82 17.93 2.36
C LYS A 43 23.96 16.59 1.65
N MET A 44 23.62 16.42 0.36
CA MET A 44 23.93 15.18 -0.37
C MET A 44 23.78 15.35 -1.88
N ALA A 45 24.79 14.91 -2.65
CA ALA A 45 24.69 14.83 -4.11
C ALA A 45 23.94 13.54 -4.49
N ILE A 46 22.78 13.68 -5.14
CA ILE A 46 22.04 12.55 -5.69
C ILE A 46 22.67 12.21 -7.05
N THR A 47 23.14 10.97 -7.20
CA THR A 47 23.77 10.48 -8.43
C THR A 47 22.77 9.75 -9.32
N ASP A 48 23.06 9.62 -10.61
CA ASP A 48 22.26 8.81 -11.54
C ASP A 48 22.09 7.36 -11.07
N SER A 49 23.11 6.80 -10.40
CA SER A 49 23.05 5.46 -9.81
C SER A 49 22.05 5.39 -8.65
N THR A 50 22.02 6.42 -7.80
CA THR A 50 21.03 6.56 -6.73
C THR A 50 19.62 6.65 -7.31
N VAL A 51 19.41 7.50 -8.32
CA VAL A 51 18.10 7.67 -8.98
C VAL A 51 17.63 6.34 -9.57
N ARG A 52 18.50 5.61 -10.27
CA ARG A 52 18.16 4.30 -10.83
C ARG A 52 17.81 3.28 -9.75
N THR A 53 18.58 3.24 -8.67
CA THR A 53 18.33 2.29 -7.57
C THR A 53 16.99 2.56 -6.92
N GLU A 54 16.71 3.82 -6.58
CA GLU A 54 15.44 4.21 -5.96
C GLU A 54 14.25 4.06 -6.91
N ALA A 55 14.44 4.32 -8.21
CA ALA A 55 13.41 4.05 -9.22
C ALA A 55 13.06 2.56 -9.29
N GLY A 56 14.07 1.69 -9.25
CA GLY A 56 13.89 0.24 -9.19
C GLY A 56 13.12 -0.18 -7.92
N ASN A 57 13.51 0.36 -6.76
CA ASN A 57 12.82 0.10 -5.49
C ASN A 57 11.33 0.50 -5.56
N LEU A 58 11.02 1.67 -6.11
CA LEU A 58 9.64 2.14 -6.25
C LEU A 58 8.82 1.27 -7.21
N ILE A 59 9.41 0.82 -8.32
CA ILE A 59 8.75 -0.09 -9.27
C ILE A 59 8.39 -1.40 -8.57
N VAL A 60 9.35 -2.04 -7.91
CA VAL A 60 9.11 -3.31 -7.22
C VAL A 60 8.09 -3.14 -6.10
N ALA A 61 8.25 -2.11 -5.26
CA ALA A 61 7.34 -1.86 -4.15
C ALA A 61 5.92 -1.55 -4.61
N GLY A 62 5.74 -0.78 -5.68
CA GLY A 62 4.42 -0.38 -6.19
C GLY A 62 3.73 -1.43 -7.05
N SER A 63 4.47 -2.28 -7.76
CA SER A 63 3.91 -3.29 -8.65
C SER A 63 3.45 -4.53 -7.90
N ASP A 64 4.36 -5.26 -7.27
CA ASP A 64 4.08 -6.59 -6.73
C ASP A 64 3.07 -6.53 -5.59
N THR A 65 3.20 -5.53 -4.71
CA THR A 65 2.30 -5.40 -3.54
C THR A 65 0.86 -5.10 -3.96
N THR A 66 0.68 -4.23 -4.96
CA THR A 66 -0.63 -3.85 -5.49
C THR A 66 -1.26 -5.02 -6.26
N VAL A 67 -0.49 -5.68 -7.13
CA VAL A 67 -0.98 -6.81 -7.94
C VAL A 67 -1.46 -7.96 -7.06
N VAL A 68 -0.66 -8.35 -6.06
CA VAL A 68 -1.03 -9.43 -5.13
C VAL A 68 -2.31 -9.07 -4.36
N THR A 69 -2.38 -7.85 -3.83
CA THR A 69 -3.55 -7.39 -3.07
C THR A 69 -4.82 -7.38 -3.93
N LEU A 70 -4.76 -6.81 -5.15
CA LEU A 70 -5.90 -6.78 -6.07
C LEU A 70 -6.34 -8.17 -6.51
N THR A 71 -5.38 -9.08 -6.72
CA THR A 71 -5.68 -10.48 -7.08
C THR A 71 -6.54 -11.15 -6.00
N TYR A 72 -6.14 -11.00 -4.74
CA TYR A 72 -6.91 -11.55 -3.62
C TYR A 72 -8.23 -10.81 -3.38
N LEU A 73 -8.30 -9.51 -3.65
CA LEU A 73 -9.55 -8.74 -3.59
C LEU A 73 -10.57 -9.35 -4.54
N VAL A 74 -10.22 -9.47 -5.82
CA VAL A 74 -11.09 -10.03 -6.85
C VAL A 74 -11.49 -11.46 -6.49
N TRP A 75 -10.54 -12.30 -6.09
CA TRP A 75 -10.82 -13.67 -5.66
C TRP A 75 -11.80 -13.73 -4.48
N ALA A 76 -11.62 -12.89 -3.45
CA ALA A 76 -12.47 -12.91 -2.26
C ALA A 76 -13.90 -12.42 -2.54
N VAL A 77 -14.05 -11.43 -3.41
CA VAL A 77 -15.35 -10.91 -3.87
C VAL A 77 -16.09 -11.95 -4.71
N LEU A 78 -15.42 -12.56 -5.69
CA LEU A 78 -16.04 -13.57 -6.58
C LEU A 78 -16.48 -14.84 -5.84
N ARG A 79 -15.88 -15.14 -4.68
CA ARG A 79 -16.33 -16.23 -3.81
C ARG A 79 -17.61 -15.93 -3.04
N GLN A 80 -18.12 -14.69 -3.10
CA GLN A 80 -19.28 -14.22 -2.37
C GLN A 80 -20.24 -13.49 -3.33
N PRO A 81 -21.13 -14.22 -4.03
CA PRO A 81 -22.00 -13.63 -5.06
C PRO A 81 -22.84 -12.43 -4.58
N GLN A 82 -23.30 -12.46 -3.32
CA GLN A 82 -24.05 -11.35 -2.73
C GLN A 82 -23.18 -10.10 -2.52
N LEU A 83 -21.92 -10.28 -2.10
CA LEU A 83 -20.98 -9.18 -1.95
C LEU A 83 -20.63 -8.58 -3.32
N GLN A 84 -20.39 -9.44 -4.31
CA GLN A 84 -20.14 -9.01 -5.69
C GLN A 84 -21.29 -8.15 -6.23
N ALA A 85 -22.53 -8.67 -6.20
CA ALA A 85 -23.69 -7.96 -6.75
C ALA A 85 -23.90 -6.59 -6.08
N ARG A 86 -23.65 -6.50 -4.76
CA ARG A 86 -23.75 -5.25 -4.02
C ARG A 86 -22.62 -4.27 -4.35
N LEU A 87 -21.40 -4.77 -4.50
CA LEU A 87 -20.25 -3.95 -4.86
C LEU A 87 -20.40 -3.39 -6.29
N GLU A 88 -20.87 -4.21 -7.22
CA GLU A 88 -21.22 -3.78 -8.58
C GLU A 88 -22.29 -2.69 -8.56
N LEU A 89 -23.35 -2.85 -7.75
CA LEU A 89 -24.39 -1.83 -7.60
C LEU A 89 -23.83 -0.50 -7.06
N GLU A 90 -22.97 -0.53 -6.04
CA GLU A 90 -22.34 0.68 -5.49
C GLU A 90 -21.46 1.37 -6.54
N VAL A 91 -20.63 0.61 -7.25
CA VAL A 91 -19.68 1.14 -8.24
C VAL A 91 -20.39 1.63 -9.52
N CYS A 92 -21.48 0.99 -9.95
CA CYS A 92 -22.29 1.45 -11.07
C CYS A 92 -22.95 2.83 -10.84
N GLY A 93 -23.07 3.26 -9.57
CA GLY A 93 -23.59 4.57 -9.22
C GLY A 93 -22.56 5.71 -9.32
N LEU A 94 -21.30 5.42 -9.62
CA LEU A 94 -20.22 6.41 -9.68
C LEU A 94 -20.18 7.15 -11.01
N SER A 95 -19.63 8.37 -10.99
CA SER A 95 -19.40 9.12 -12.22
C SER A 95 -18.34 8.44 -13.11
N PRO A 96 -18.41 8.59 -14.45
CA PRO A 96 -17.40 8.05 -15.36
C PRO A 96 -15.98 8.61 -15.11
N ASP A 97 -15.88 9.85 -14.65
CA ASP A 97 -14.61 10.54 -14.45
C ASP A 97 -13.92 10.21 -13.11
N LEU A 98 -14.64 9.55 -12.19
CA LEU A 98 -14.19 9.08 -10.88
C LEU A 98 -13.36 10.12 -10.08
N THR A 99 -14.02 10.93 -9.26
CA THR A 99 -13.30 11.86 -8.38
C THR A 99 -12.86 11.19 -7.07
N PHE A 100 -11.77 11.68 -6.48
CA PHE A 100 -11.32 11.22 -5.16
C PHE A 100 -12.38 11.38 -4.07
N ASP A 101 -13.19 12.43 -4.13
CA ASP A 101 -14.23 12.68 -3.12
C ASP A 101 -15.41 11.72 -3.28
N GLU A 102 -15.72 11.27 -4.49
CA GLU A 102 -16.67 10.18 -4.73
C GLU A 102 -16.14 8.85 -4.19
N LEU A 103 -14.90 8.50 -4.51
CA LEU A 103 -14.28 7.25 -4.04
C LEU A 103 -14.13 7.18 -2.52
N LYS A 104 -13.95 8.31 -1.83
CA LYS A 104 -13.98 8.34 -0.36
C LYS A 104 -15.36 8.04 0.22
N ARG A 105 -16.42 8.20 -0.57
CA ARG A 105 -17.83 8.02 -0.17
C ARG A 105 -18.42 6.67 -0.60
N THR A 106 -17.58 5.71 -0.98
CA THR A 106 -17.99 4.32 -1.30
C THR A 106 -17.69 3.37 -0.13
N PRO A 107 -18.57 3.30 0.88
CA PRO A 107 -18.30 2.54 2.10
C PRO A 107 -18.06 1.05 1.85
N LEU A 108 -18.78 0.43 0.90
CA LEU A 108 -18.63 -1.00 0.65
C LEU A 108 -17.31 -1.30 -0.07
N LEU A 109 -16.98 -0.54 -1.12
CA LEU A 109 -15.69 -0.65 -1.82
C LEU A 109 -14.51 -0.46 -0.86
N ASN A 110 -14.55 0.60 -0.05
CA ASN A 110 -13.48 0.86 0.92
C ASN A 110 -13.40 -0.26 1.97
N SER A 111 -14.54 -0.78 2.45
CA SER A 111 -14.55 -1.91 3.39
C SER A 111 -14.01 -3.21 2.78
N VAL A 112 -14.25 -3.46 1.49
CA VAL A 112 -13.68 -4.60 0.74
C VAL A 112 -12.17 -4.46 0.57
N ILE A 113 -11.68 -3.26 0.29
CA ILE A 113 -10.23 -2.98 0.20
C ILE A 113 -9.57 -3.24 1.56
N GLU A 114 -10.12 -2.66 2.63
CA GLU A 114 -9.59 -2.81 4.00
C GLU A 114 -9.63 -4.28 4.47
N GLU A 115 -10.73 -5.00 4.22
CA GLU A 115 -10.81 -6.43 4.59
C GLU A 115 -9.81 -7.28 3.81
N THR A 116 -9.57 -6.94 2.54
CA THR A 116 -8.54 -7.61 1.75
C THR A 116 -7.15 -7.32 2.29
N LEU A 117 -6.83 -6.07 2.66
CA LEU A 117 -5.55 -5.73 3.27
C LEU A 117 -5.36 -6.43 4.62
N ARG A 118 -6.43 -6.58 5.42
CA ARG A 118 -6.40 -7.29 6.71
C ARG A 118 -6.00 -8.76 6.53
N LEU A 119 -6.67 -9.48 5.64
CA LEU A 119 -6.47 -10.92 5.49
C LEU A 119 -5.40 -11.30 4.47
N TYR A 120 -5.31 -10.61 3.36
CA TYR A 120 -4.53 -11.03 2.19
C TYR A 120 -3.58 -9.95 1.66
N GLY A 121 -3.31 -8.90 2.45
CA GLY A 121 -2.34 -7.87 2.10
C GLY A 121 -0.97 -8.48 1.75
N ALA A 122 -0.33 -7.94 0.71
CA ALA A 122 0.88 -8.50 0.12
C ALA A 122 2.12 -8.52 1.04
N ALA A 123 2.13 -7.72 2.10
CA ALA A 123 3.22 -7.63 3.07
C ALA A 123 2.74 -7.99 4.49
N PRO A 124 2.37 -9.26 4.78
CA PRO A 124 1.84 -9.64 6.08
C PRO A 124 2.94 -9.88 7.13
N GLY A 125 4.21 -9.92 6.70
CA GLY A 125 5.35 -10.23 7.54
C GLY A 125 5.84 -9.08 8.43
N ALA A 126 6.83 -9.40 9.27
CA ALA A 126 7.46 -8.46 10.16
C ALA A 126 8.35 -7.46 9.40
N LEU A 127 8.19 -6.17 9.70
CA LEU A 127 9.12 -5.12 9.26
C LEU A 127 10.08 -4.79 10.41
N PRO A 128 11.34 -5.27 10.36
CA PRO A 128 12.27 -5.09 11.47
C PRO A 128 12.70 -3.62 11.60
N ARG A 129 12.92 -3.20 12.85
CA ARG A 129 13.52 -1.93 13.25
C ARG A 129 14.58 -2.22 14.30
N VAL A 130 15.72 -1.59 14.17
CA VAL A 130 16.80 -1.68 15.17
C VAL A 130 16.57 -0.57 16.19
N VAL A 131 16.55 -0.91 17.47
CA VAL A 131 16.41 0.06 18.54
C VAL A 131 17.62 1.00 18.55
N PRO A 132 17.41 2.33 18.53
CA PRO A 132 18.47 3.32 18.41
C PRO A 132 19.35 3.39 19.66
N GLU A 133 20.43 4.17 19.55
CA GLU A 133 21.24 4.57 20.69
C GLU A 133 20.35 5.17 21.80
N LYS A 134 20.62 4.78 23.06
CA LYS A 134 19.85 5.07 24.29
C LYS A 134 18.66 4.15 24.58
N GLY A 135 18.34 3.18 23.71
CA GLY A 135 17.23 2.25 23.94
C GLY A 135 15.86 2.88 23.69
N LEU A 136 14.79 2.10 23.90
CA LEU A 136 13.41 2.50 23.66
C LEU A 136 12.50 2.00 24.78
N SER A 137 11.70 2.89 25.37
CA SER A 137 10.65 2.49 26.33
C SER A 137 9.27 2.45 25.65
N VAL A 138 8.63 1.28 25.62
CA VAL A 138 7.27 1.11 25.08
C VAL A 138 6.37 0.50 26.15
N ARG A 139 5.27 1.19 26.50
CA ARG A 139 4.28 0.71 27.49
C ARG A 139 4.90 0.19 28.81
N GLY A 140 5.95 0.86 29.31
CA GLY A 140 6.64 0.49 30.54
C GLY A 140 7.76 -0.54 30.39
N TYR A 141 7.97 -1.10 29.19
CA TYR A 141 9.07 -2.02 28.90
C TYR A 141 10.24 -1.25 28.28
N PHE A 142 11.40 -1.32 28.90
CA PHE A 142 12.65 -0.81 28.33
C PHE A 142 13.29 -1.86 27.42
N ILE A 143 13.59 -1.45 26.19
CA ILE A 143 14.22 -2.28 25.14
C ILE A 143 15.62 -1.70 24.87
N PRO A 144 16.69 -2.48 25.08
CA PRO A 144 18.06 -2.02 24.86
C PRO A 144 18.37 -1.67 23.40
N GLN A 145 19.38 -0.83 23.20
CA GLN A 145 19.96 -0.53 21.88
C GLN A 145 20.35 -1.81 21.14
N GLY A 146 20.18 -1.81 19.81
CA GLY A 146 20.62 -2.91 18.94
C GLY A 146 19.65 -4.09 18.89
N VAL A 147 18.65 -4.15 19.77
CA VAL A 147 17.56 -5.14 19.68
C VAL A 147 16.76 -4.88 18.41
N VAL A 148 16.45 -5.95 17.67
CA VAL A 148 15.53 -5.90 16.54
C VAL A 148 14.10 -6.09 17.05
N VAL A 149 13.26 -5.09 16.82
CA VAL A 149 11.82 -5.13 17.11
C VAL A 149 11.04 -5.13 15.81
N SER A 150 9.88 -5.77 15.81
CA SER A 150 8.99 -5.80 14.66
C SER A 150 7.53 -5.94 15.09
N THR A 151 6.63 -5.48 14.22
CA THR A 151 5.20 -5.73 14.33
C THR A 151 4.83 -6.79 13.32
N GLN A 152 4.12 -7.85 13.76
CA GLN A 152 3.67 -8.91 12.86
C GLN A 152 2.24 -8.64 12.41
N ALA A 153 2.09 -8.03 11.23
CA ALA A 153 0.78 -7.64 10.69
C ALA A 153 -0.16 -8.86 10.57
N TYR A 154 0.36 -10.01 10.11
CA TYR A 154 -0.43 -11.24 9.96
C TYR A 154 -1.20 -11.62 11.24
N ALA A 155 -0.49 -11.62 12.39
CA ALA A 155 -1.02 -12.04 13.67
C ALA A 155 -1.96 -10.98 14.25
N LEU A 156 -1.56 -9.70 14.20
CA LEU A 156 -2.37 -8.58 14.70
C LEU A 156 -3.71 -8.50 13.97
N HIS A 157 -3.72 -8.67 12.66
CA HIS A 157 -4.93 -8.65 11.84
C HIS A 157 -5.81 -9.88 12.01
N ARG A 158 -5.35 -10.89 12.75
CA ARG A 158 -6.05 -12.14 13.07
C ARG A 158 -6.33 -12.30 14.56
N ASP A 159 -6.16 -11.23 15.34
CA ASP A 159 -6.48 -11.25 16.76
C ASP A 159 -8.01 -11.27 16.94
N SER A 160 -8.53 -12.40 17.45
CA SER A 160 -9.96 -12.60 17.72
C SER A 160 -10.55 -11.66 18.77
N THR A 161 -9.71 -11.00 19.59
CA THR A 161 -10.17 -9.99 20.55
C THR A 161 -10.51 -8.66 19.87
N VAL A 162 -9.98 -8.42 18.67
CA VAL A 162 -10.20 -7.21 17.87
C VAL A 162 -11.15 -7.50 16.69
N PHE A 163 -11.01 -8.66 16.05
CA PHE A 163 -11.79 -9.08 14.88
C PHE A 163 -12.57 -10.36 15.19
N PRO A 164 -13.87 -10.28 15.55
CA PRO A 164 -14.73 -11.46 15.65
C PRO A 164 -14.73 -12.21 14.30
N ASP A 165 -14.46 -13.51 14.31
CA ASP A 165 -14.15 -14.32 13.11
C ASP A 165 -12.88 -13.88 12.36
N ALA A 166 -11.78 -13.62 13.07
CA ALA A 166 -10.54 -13.06 12.52
C ALA A 166 -9.92 -13.79 11.30
N HIS A 167 -10.31 -15.04 11.03
CA HIS A 167 -9.85 -15.81 9.86
C HIS A 167 -10.83 -15.82 8.69
N ARG A 168 -12.04 -15.29 8.87
CA ARG A 168 -13.09 -15.23 7.86
C ARG A 168 -13.06 -13.88 7.16
N TYR A 169 -13.22 -13.90 5.84
CA TYR A 169 -13.46 -12.70 5.06
C TYR A 169 -14.92 -12.25 5.26
N GLY A 170 -15.11 -10.99 5.68
CA GLY A 170 -16.36 -10.49 6.25
C GLY A 170 -16.32 -10.35 7.78
N GLY A 171 -15.18 -10.60 8.42
CA GLY A 171 -14.96 -10.39 9.86
C GLY A 171 -14.55 -8.95 10.19
N TYR A 172 -14.21 -8.14 9.19
CA TYR A 172 -13.97 -6.71 9.38
C TYR A 172 -15.25 -6.00 9.84
N PRO A 173 -15.25 -5.26 10.96
CA PRO A 173 -16.46 -4.68 11.54
C PRO A 173 -17.27 -3.81 10.58
N LEU A 174 -16.60 -2.99 9.75
CA LEU A 174 -17.30 -2.14 8.78
C LEU A 174 -17.92 -2.97 7.65
N LEU A 175 -17.20 -3.97 7.13
CA LEU A 175 -17.77 -4.86 6.11
C LEU A 175 -18.94 -5.66 6.68
N ALA A 176 -18.82 -6.15 7.92
CA ALA A 176 -19.90 -6.85 8.61
C ALA A 176 -21.13 -5.96 8.82
N SER A 177 -20.94 -4.69 9.21
CA SER A 177 -22.04 -3.74 9.36
C SER A 177 -22.70 -3.41 8.03
N GLU A 178 -21.91 -3.19 6.96
CA GLU A 178 -22.45 -2.96 5.62
C GLU A 178 -23.23 -4.19 5.14
N MET A 179 -22.71 -5.39 5.38
CA MET A 179 -23.40 -6.64 5.05
C MET A 179 -24.75 -6.78 5.79
N GLN A 180 -24.84 -6.34 7.05
CA GLN A 180 -26.06 -6.42 7.87
C GLN A 180 -27.07 -5.30 7.60
N ALA A 181 -26.62 -4.06 7.35
CA ALA A 181 -27.46 -2.85 7.30
C ALA A 181 -28.57 -2.90 6.24
N ASN A 182 -28.42 -3.71 5.19
CA ASN A 182 -29.40 -3.84 4.10
C ASN A 182 -29.98 -5.25 3.94
N THR A 183 -29.99 -6.06 5.02
CA THR A 183 -30.79 -7.29 5.02
C THR A 183 -32.26 -6.89 5.13
N ILE A 184 -32.96 -6.87 3.99
CA ILE A 184 -34.41 -6.70 3.94
C ILE A 184 -35.02 -7.79 4.82
N LYS A 185 -35.69 -7.41 5.91
CA LYS A 185 -36.59 -8.31 6.63
C LYS A 185 -37.69 -8.69 5.64
N ILE A 186 -37.64 -9.92 5.15
CA ILE A 186 -38.75 -10.56 4.44
C ILE A 186 -39.87 -10.85 5.44
#